data_AF-A0A956A5E2-F1
#
_entry.id   AF-A0A956A5E2-F1
#
_cell.length_a   1.000
_cell.length_b   1.000
_cell.length_c   1.000
_cell.angle_alpha   90.00
_cell.angle_beta   90.00
_cell.angle_gamma   90.00
#
_symmetry.space_group_name_H-M   'P 1'
#
loop_
_entity.id
_entity.type
_entity.pdbx_description
1 polymer ?
#
loop_
_entity_poly.entity_id
_entity_poly.type
_entity_poly.pdbx_seq_one_letter_code
_entity_poly.pdbx_strand_id
1 'polypeptide(L)'
;RHRFHPRGHVVTLRRATDCRPEKRRSLKLRAAVVCHGEERATVDLAAEAPALELAPAAPRLGKARDLVVPSELAQVYRVCPYAPDPTLDAHPELFIPYEDRDVGRCYVWAPLDGDALASAGKYDRRDYLATIHPFMRAVILRAIAESAADGHRFFVISGTRPAGKPSWHTFGLAVDVQIAGRRGLKEATRAYLAGGAEHDAWVAFAETCERLGLYWLGRRDADEIFHFEWRPGWTGLPHDEVAAGLAADLARGGLDAVWARLRYDGRRPTALKALRDAPAR
;
A
#
# COMPACT_ATOMS: atom_id res chain seq x y z
N ARG A 1 -13.64 30.02 34.90
CA ARG A 1 -13.98 28.65 34.46
C ARG A 1 -13.64 28.54 32.97
N HIS A 2 -12.38 28.27 32.63
CA HIS A 2 -11.99 28.00 31.25
C HIS A 2 -12.48 26.60 30.89
N ARG A 3 -13.43 26.51 29.95
CA ARG A 3 -13.82 25.24 29.37
C ARG A 3 -12.63 24.75 28.54
N PHE A 4 -11.94 23.73 29.05
CA PHE A 4 -11.14 22.85 28.21
C PHE A 4 -12.12 22.22 27.21
N HIS A 5 -12.13 22.69 25.96
CA HIS A 5 -12.65 21.86 24.89
C HIS A 5 -11.61 20.76 24.66
N PRO A 6 -11.94 19.47 24.82
CA PRO A 6 -11.08 18.41 24.33
C PRO A 6 -10.92 18.70 22.84
N ARG A 7 -9.72 19.09 22.42
CA ARG A 7 -9.44 19.27 21.00
C ARG A 7 -9.68 17.90 20.37
N GLY A 8 -10.64 17.80 19.45
CA GLY A 8 -10.79 16.61 18.61
C GLY A 8 -9.44 16.26 18.01
N HIS A 9 -9.19 14.96 17.84
CA HIS A 9 -7.95 14.46 17.26
C HIS A 9 -7.99 14.73 15.74
N VAL A 10 -7.77 15.99 15.35
CA VAL A 10 -7.71 16.41 13.95
C VAL A 10 -6.34 16.08 13.37
N VAL A 11 -6.33 15.26 12.33
CA VAL A 11 -5.11 14.82 11.62
C VAL A 11 -5.02 15.53 10.28
N THR A 12 -3.88 16.13 9.98
CA THR A 12 -3.61 16.69 8.64
C THR A 12 -3.00 15.61 7.75
N LEU A 13 -3.67 15.33 6.63
CA LEU A 13 -3.23 14.40 5.60
C LEU A 13 -2.70 15.17 4.39
N ARG A 14 -1.75 14.55 3.68
CA ARG A 14 -1.11 15.10 2.48
C ARG A 14 -1.20 14.11 1.34
N ARG A 15 -1.43 14.63 0.14
CA ARG A 15 -1.37 13.86 -1.11
C ARG A 15 -0.48 14.61 -2.09
N ALA A 16 0.47 13.93 -2.71
CA ALA A 16 1.31 14.57 -3.71
C ALA A 16 0.53 14.77 -5.01
N THR A 17 0.77 15.87 -5.71
CA THR A 17 0.09 16.20 -6.98
C THR A 17 1.09 16.63 -8.03
N ASP A 18 0.67 16.64 -9.29
CA ASP A 18 1.51 16.98 -10.44
C ASP A 18 2.79 16.13 -10.54
N CYS A 19 2.66 14.83 -10.25
CA CYS A 19 3.77 13.88 -10.20
C CYS A 19 4.20 13.38 -11.59
N ARG A 20 5.51 13.24 -11.78
CA ARG A 20 6.12 12.67 -12.99
C ARG A 20 7.20 11.65 -12.63
N PRO A 21 7.41 10.60 -13.46
CA PRO A 21 8.50 9.66 -13.24
C PRO A 21 9.85 10.37 -13.19
N GLU A 22 10.66 10.06 -12.17
CA GLU A 22 11.97 10.69 -12.03
C GLU A 22 12.99 10.03 -12.97
N LYS A 23 13.64 10.84 -13.83
CA LYS A 23 14.60 10.34 -14.85
C LYS A 23 16.05 10.30 -14.35
N ARG A 24 16.35 10.66 -13.10
CA ARG A 24 17.74 10.76 -12.60
C ARG A 24 18.42 9.40 -12.45
N ARG A 25 19.65 9.31 -12.97
CA ARG A 25 20.50 8.11 -12.92
C ARG A 25 20.89 7.64 -11.50
N SER A 26 20.86 8.50 -10.49
CA SER A 26 21.27 8.18 -9.12
C SER A 26 20.19 7.49 -8.28
N LEU A 27 18.94 7.42 -8.76
CA LEU A 27 17.82 6.74 -8.12
C LEU A 27 17.38 5.48 -8.89
N LYS A 28 18.22 4.95 -9.79
CA LYS A 28 17.94 3.82 -10.70
C LYS A 28 17.34 2.57 -10.05
N LEU A 29 17.44 2.42 -8.73
CA LEU A 29 16.91 1.29 -7.99
C LEU A 29 15.52 1.52 -7.40
N ARG A 30 14.93 2.73 -7.51
CA ARG A 30 13.67 3.09 -6.85
C ARG A 30 12.60 3.57 -7.82
N ALA A 31 11.41 3.01 -7.68
CA ALA A 31 10.19 3.57 -8.25
C ALA A 31 9.80 4.84 -7.47
N ALA A 32 10.47 5.96 -7.76
CA ALA A 32 10.16 7.26 -7.18
C ALA A 32 9.64 8.21 -8.26
N VAL A 33 8.78 9.13 -7.84
CA VAL A 33 8.25 10.21 -8.68
C VAL A 33 8.65 11.55 -8.08
N VAL A 34 8.80 12.55 -8.96
CA VAL A 34 8.93 13.96 -8.57
C VAL A 34 7.58 14.62 -8.74
N CYS A 35 7.12 15.27 -7.67
CA CYS A 35 5.84 15.95 -7.60
C CYS A 35 6.05 17.44 -7.36
N HIS A 36 5.27 18.27 -8.05
CA HIS A 36 5.37 19.74 -8.02
C HIS A 36 4.27 20.40 -7.17
N GLY A 37 3.37 19.60 -6.60
CA GLY A 37 2.31 20.06 -5.73
C GLY A 37 2.03 19.09 -4.58
N GLU A 38 1.28 19.60 -3.62
CA GLU A 38 0.77 18.85 -2.49
C GLU A 38 -0.64 19.37 -2.18
N GLU A 39 -1.60 18.46 -2.10
CA GLU A 39 -2.93 18.72 -1.57
C GLU A 39 -2.96 18.35 -0.10
N ARG A 40 -3.70 19.13 0.70
CA ARG A 40 -3.87 18.89 2.13
C ARG A 40 -5.33 18.67 2.44
N ALA A 41 -5.59 17.75 3.35
CA ALA A 41 -6.90 17.53 3.91
C ALA A 41 -6.79 17.38 5.43
N THR A 42 -7.88 17.60 6.13
CA THR A 42 -8.00 17.28 7.55
C THR A 42 -9.06 16.21 7.76
N VAL A 43 -8.86 15.39 8.79
CA VAL A 43 -9.85 14.44 9.27
C VAL A 43 -9.98 14.61 10.77
N ASP A 44 -11.21 14.78 11.26
CA ASP A 44 -11.51 14.72 12.69
C ASP A 44 -11.81 13.26 13.08
N LEU A 45 -10.88 12.64 13.81
CA LEU A 45 -11.07 11.26 14.27
C LEU A 45 -12.12 11.12 15.39
N ALA A 46 -12.55 12.23 15.99
CA ALA A 46 -13.63 12.23 16.97
C ALA A 46 -15.03 12.28 16.32
N ALA A 47 -15.12 12.49 15.00
CA ALA A 47 -16.39 12.47 14.28
C ALA A 47 -16.97 11.05 14.21
N GLU A 48 -18.31 10.93 14.20
CA GLU A 48 -19.00 9.65 14.03
C GLU A 48 -18.70 9.00 12.67
N ALA A 49 -18.54 9.82 11.63
CA ALA A 49 -18.12 9.41 10.30
C ALA A 49 -16.93 10.28 9.84
N PRO A 50 -15.69 9.92 10.21
CA PRO A 50 -14.51 10.69 9.83
C PRO A 50 -14.39 10.80 8.31
N ALA A 51 -14.37 12.04 7.82
CA ALA A 51 -14.34 12.35 6.40
C ALA A 51 -13.17 13.29 6.08
N LEU A 52 -12.68 13.22 4.83
CA LEU A 52 -11.68 14.15 4.33
C LEU A 52 -12.32 15.52 4.09
N GLU A 53 -11.78 16.53 4.76
CA GLU A 53 -12.08 17.93 4.48
C GLU A 53 -10.88 18.55 3.75
N LEU A 54 -11.06 18.90 2.47
CA LEU A 54 -9.99 19.50 1.68
C LEU A 54 -9.64 20.90 2.21
N ALA A 55 -8.36 21.11 2.51
CA ALA A 55 -7.86 22.44 2.77
C ALA A 55 -7.86 23.27 1.47
N PRO A 56 -7.97 24.61 1.55
CA PRO A 56 -7.77 25.48 0.40
C PRO A 56 -6.44 25.15 -0.29
N ALA A 57 -6.44 25.17 -1.63
CA ALA A 57 -5.27 24.80 -2.42
C ALA A 57 -4.03 25.57 -1.95
N ALA A 58 -3.02 24.83 -1.49
CA ALA A 58 -1.73 25.44 -1.16
C ALA A 58 -1.10 26.01 -2.44
N PRO A 59 -0.39 27.15 -2.37
CA PRO A 59 0.34 27.66 -3.52
C PRO A 59 1.34 26.61 -4.03
N ARG A 60 1.48 26.50 -5.37
CA ARG A 60 2.43 25.57 -6.01
C ARG A 60 3.80 25.66 -5.35
N LEU A 61 4.39 24.51 -5.05
CA LEU A 61 5.75 24.42 -4.56
C LEU A 61 6.67 24.95 -5.69
N GLY A 62 7.48 25.99 -5.41
CA GLY A 62 8.49 26.44 -6.37
C GLY A 62 9.49 25.31 -6.68
N LYS A 63 10.16 25.34 -7.84
CA LYS A 63 11.10 24.28 -8.31
C LYS A 63 12.18 23.86 -7.29
N ALA A 64 12.52 24.70 -6.32
CA ALA A 64 13.44 24.37 -5.22
C ALA A 64 12.80 23.47 -4.12
N ARG A 65 11.53 23.10 -4.27
CA ARG A 65 10.70 22.35 -3.30
C ARG A 65 10.03 21.12 -3.93
N ASP A 66 10.56 20.63 -5.06
CA ASP A 66 10.11 19.38 -5.67
C ASP A 66 10.10 18.25 -4.63
N LEU A 67 8.97 17.56 -4.50
CA LEU A 67 8.79 16.45 -3.58
C LEU A 67 9.18 15.15 -4.28
N VAL A 68 10.17 14.44 -3.75
CA VAL A 68 10.48 13.08 -4.17
C VAL A 68 9.68 12.12 -3.29
N VAL A 69 8.79 11.34 -3.90
CA VAL A 69 7.87 10.44 -3.20
C VAL A 69 7.99 9.03 -3.79
N PRO A 70 7.92 7.94 -2.99
CA PRO A 70 7.71 6.61 -3.55
C PRO A 70 6.45 6.61 -4.41
N SER A 71 6.51 5.96 -5.57
CA SER A 71 5.39 5.93 -6.50
C SER A 71 4.10 5.39 -5.87
N GLU A 72 4.25 4.42 -4.96
CA GLU A 72 3.20 3.76 -4.17
C GLU A 72 2.48 4.73 -3.22
N LEU A 73 3.15 5.80 -2.80
CA LEU A 73 2.60 6.81 -1.91
C LEU A 73 2.17 8.09 -2.63
N ALA A 74 2.46 8.24 -3.92
CA ALA A 74 2.28 9.51 -4.61
C ALA A 74 0.80 9.92 -4.67
N GLN A 75 -0.10 8.96 -4.89
CA GLN A 75 -1.51 9.22 -5.17
C GLN A 75 -2.44 9.08 -3.96
N VAL A 76 -1.89 8.74 -2.79
CA VAL A 76 -2.69 8.54 -1.57
C VAL A 76 -2.57 9.71 -0.61
N TYR A 77 -3.68 9.98 0.06
CA TYR A 77 -3.68 10.76 1.29
C TYR A 77 -2.98 9.97 2.39
N ARG A 78 -2.04 10.63 3.07
CA ARG A 78 -1.26 10.02 4.13
C ARG A 78 -0.79 11.03 5.15
N VAL A 79 -0.42 10.54 6.32
CA VAL A 79 0.40 11.25 7.30
C VAL A 79 1.64 10.41 7.59
N CYS A 80 2.81 11.02 7.69
CA CYS A 80 4.08 10.32 7.85
C CYS A 80 4.79 10.81 9.12
N PRO A 81 4.41 10.32 10.31
CA PRO A 81 5.04 10.68 11.58
C PRO A 81 6.44 10.07 11.78
N TYR A 82 6.91 9.21 10.87
CA TYR A 82 8.17 8.45 10.92
C TYR A 82 8.26 7.38 12.01
N ALA A 83 7.49 7.51 13.10
CA ALA A 83 7.34 6.51 14.16
C ALA A 83 5.87 6.05 14.26
N PRO A 84 5.57 4.90 14.90
CA PRO A 84 4.20 4.50 15.20
C PRO A 84 3.45 5.59 15.98
N ASP A 85 2.20 5.83 15.60
CA ASP A 85 1.28 6.73 16.30
C ASP A 85 0.12 5.89 16.85
N PRO A 86 0.03 5.68 18.19
CA PRO A 86 -1.03 4.89 18.80
C PRO A 86 -2.44 5.40 18.49
N THR A 87 -2.61 6.70 18.22
CA THR A 87 -3.90 7.27 17.83
C THR A 87 -4.31 6.74 16.48
N LEU A 88 -3.39 6.70 15.52
CA LEU A 88 -3.67 6.21 14.16
C LEU A 88 -3.75 4.68 14.10
N ASP A 89 -2.92 3.97 14.87
CA ASP A 89 -2.97 2.51 15.00
C ASP A 89 -4.30 2.03 15.62
N ALA A 90 -5.00 2.86 16.39
CA ALA A 90 -6.31 2.56 16.96
C ALA A 90 -7.46 2.61 15.93
N HIS A 91 -7.21 3.07 14.71
CA HIS A 91 -8.19 3.22 13.63
C HIS A 91 -7.81 2.43 12.36
N PRO A 92 -7.67 1.09 12.43
CA PRO A 92 -7.32 0.25 11.27
C PRO A 92 -8.36 0.26 10.14
N GLU A 93 -9.60 0.64 10.44
CA GLU A 93 -10.69 0.87 9.48
C GLU A 93 -10.49 2.15 8.66
N LEU A 94 -9.73 3.12 9.19
CA LEU A 94 -9.44 4.40 8.53
C LEU A 94 -8.05 4.47 7.91
N PHE A 95 -7.07 3.81 8.53
CA PHE A 95 -5.67 3.91 8.17
C PHE A 95 -5.02 2.55 7.93
N ILE A 96 -4.28 2.48 6.82
CA ILE A 96 -3.38 1.37 6.54
C ILE A 96 -1.96 1.78 6.94
N PRO A 97 -1.32 1.09 7.89
CA PRO A 97 0.07 1.36 8.22
C PRO A 97 0.99 0.96 7.06
N TYR A 98 1.71 1.94 6.54
CA TYR A 98 2.75 1.77 5.54
C TYR A 98 4.11 1.96 6.20
N GLU A 99 5.06 1.08 5.88
CA GLU A 99 6.42 1.20 6.40
C GLU A 99 7.42 0.98 5.27
N ASP A 100 8.30 1.96 5.10
CA ASP A 100 9.36 1.96 4.11
C ASP A 100 10.66 2.45 4.74
N ARG A 101 11.75 1.83 4.31
CA ARG A 101 13.09 2.03 4.88
C ARG A 101 13.57 3.48 4.80
N ASP A 102 13.03 4.28 3.89
CA ASP A 102 13.47 5.63 3.62
C ASP A 102 12.43 6.68 3.97
N VAL A 103 11.15 6.31 4.00
CA VAL A 103 10.09 7.24 4.40
C VAL A 103 9.78 7.18 5.89
N GLY A 104 10.06 6.07 6.57
CA GLY A 104 9.53 5.90 7.93
C GLY A 104 8.18 5.19 7.93
N ARG A 105 7.53 5.26 9.10
CA ARG A 105 6.13 4.91 9.26
C ARG A 105 5.26 6.02 8.66
N CYS A 106 4.33 5.62 7.80
CA CYS A 106 3.21 6.42 7.33
C CYS A 106 1.89 5.70 7.59
N TYR A 107 0.81 6.46 7.57
CA TYR A 107 -0.55 5.97 7.66
C TYR A 107 -1.29 6.44 6.41
N VAL A 108 -1.67 5.48 5.56
CA VAL A 108 -2.42 5.72 4.33
C VAL A 108 -3.90 5.80 4.67
N TRP A 109 -4.53 6.92 4.33
CA TRP A 109 -5.97 7.10 4.51
C TRP A 109 -6.75 6.23 3.52
N ALA A 110 -7.52 5.31 4.08
CA ALA A 110 -8.27 4.31 3.36
C ALA A 110 -9.50 3.91 4.20
N PRO A 111 -10.52 4.77 4.32
CA PRO A 111 -11.68 4.54 5.19
C PRO A 111 -12.58 3.45 4.64
N LEU A 112 -12.80 2.38 5.39
CA LEU A 112 -13.72 1.30 5.05
C LEU A 112 -14.62 1.03 6.26
N ASP A 113 -15.83 0.54 6.00
CA ASP A 113 -16.69 0.02 7.06
C ASP A 113 -16.00 -1.12 7.83
N GLY A 114 -16.03 -1.03 9.17
CA GLY A 114 -15.32 -1.97 10.05
C GLY A 114 -15.87 -3.40 9.96
N ASP A 115 -17.18 -3.56 9.79
CA ASP A 115 -17.82 -4.87 9.65
C ASP A 115 -17.52 -5.52 8.29
N ALA A 116 -17.44 -4.70 7.23
CA ALA A 116 -16.99 -5.12 5.91
C ALA A 116 -15.53 -5.61 5.96
N LEU A 117 -14.64 -4.85 6.63
CA LEU A 117 -13.24 -5.24 6.81
C LEU A 117 -13.09 -6.53 7.62
N ALA A 118 -13.84 -6.67 8.72
CA ALA A 118 -13.85 -7.89 9.54
C ALA A 118 -14.37 -9.11 8.75
N SER A 119 -15.39 -8.91 7.91
CA SER A 119 -15.96 -9.97 7.07
C SER A 119 -15.02 -10.39 5.93
N ALA A 120 -14.20 -9.48 5.41
CA ALA A 120 -13.25 -9.77 4.35
C ALA A 120 -12.23 -10.85 4.75
N GLY A 121 -11.87 -10.94 6.03
CA GLY A 121 -10.95 -11.95 6.56
C GLY A 121 -11.42 -13.40 6.33
N LYS A 122 -12.72 -13.62 6.17
CA LYS A 122 -13.32 -14.95 5.94
C LYS A 122 -13.01 -15.50 4.54
N TYR A 123 -12.54 -14.65 3.63
CA TYR A 123 -12.21 -15.04 2.26
C TYR A 123 -10.75 -15.50 2.10
N ASP A 124 -10.01 -15.68 3.18
CA ASP A 124 -8.74 -16.40 3.16
C ASP A 124 -8.97 -17.88 3.42
N ARG A 125 -8.87 -18.72 2.38
CA ARG A 125 -9.23 -20.14 2.48
C ARG A 125 -8.16 -21.00 3.15
N ARG A 126 -6.95 -20.47 3.40
CA ARG A 126 -5.76 -21.25 3.83
C ARG A 126 -4.76 -20.43 4.66
N ASP A 127 -5.23 -19.42 5.37
CA ASP A 127 -4.40 -18.54 6.20
C ASP A 127 -3.21 -17.91 5.43
N TYR A 128 -3.34 -17.72 4.12
CA TYR A 128 -2.30 -17.15 3.28
C TYR A 128 -2.00 -15.70 3.64
N LEU A 129 -3.00 -14.96 4.11
CA LEU A 129 -2.84 -13.58 4.55
C LEU A 129 -1.88 -13.45 5.74
N ALA A 130 -1.74 -14.50 6.58
CA ALA A 130 -0.78 -14.50 7.68
C ALA A 130 0.67 -14.62 7.20
N THR A 131 0.88 -15.05 5.94
CA THR A 131 2.22 -15.26 5.37
C THR A 131 2.72 -14.06 4.56
N ILE A 132 1.89 -13.05 4.30
CA ILE A 132 2.28 -11.87 3.53
C ILE A 132 2.47 -10.66 4.43
N HIS A 133 3.19 -9.66 3.93
CA HIS A 133 3.47 -8.45 4.69
C HIS A 133 2.18 -7.76 5.17
N PRO A 134 2.13 -7.26 6.43
CA PRO A 134 0.91 -6.67 7.01
C PRO A 134 0.26 -5.56 6.16
N PHE A 135 1.07 -4.72 5.52
CA PHE A 135 0.58 -3.71 4.57
C PHE A 135 -0.21 -4.34 3.42
N MET A 136 0.35 -5.36 2.76
CA MET A 136 -0.32 -6.06 1.66
C MET A 136 -1.61 -6.71 2.14
N ARG A 137 -1.57 -7.37 3.30
CA ARG A 137 -2.76 -7.97 3.92
C ARG A 137 -3.88 -6.94 4.08
N ALA A 138 -3.58 -5.77 4.63
CA ALA A 138 -4.55 -4.71 4.80
C ALA A 138 -5.14 -4.22 3.47
N VAL A 139 -4.30 -4.01 2.45
CA VAL A 139 -4.75 -3.59 1.12
C VAL A 139 -5.65 -4.66 0.46
N ILE A 140 -5.24 -5.92 0.49
CA ILE A 140 -6.01 -7.03 -0.11
C ILE A 140 -7.34 -7.23 0.60
N LEU A 141 -7.38 -7.20 1.93
CA LEU A 141 -8.64 -7.29 2.68
C LEU A 141 -9.60 -6.16 2.31
N ARG A 142 -9.07 -4.96 2.11
CA ARG A 142 -9.87 -3.80 1.71
C ARG A 142 -10.41 -3.94 0.29
N ALA A 143 -9.60 -4.40 -0.66
CA ALA A 143 -10.05 -4.69 -2.02
C ALA A 143 -11.10 -5.80 -2.06
N ILE A 144 -10.93 -6.86 -1.26
CA ILE A 144 -11.94 -7.94 -1.11
C ILE A 144 -13.26 -7.37 -0.58
N ALA A 145 -13.21 -6.51 0.45
CA ALA A 145 -14.40 -5.91 1.05
C ALA A 145 -15.15 -5.02 0.06
N GLU A 146 -14.44 -4.13 -0.64
CA GLU A 146 -15.03 -3.23 -1.64
C GLU A 146 -15.66 -4.04 -2.80
N SER A 147 -14.93 -5.01 -3.35
CA SER A 147 -15.50 -5.88 -4.40
C SER A 147 -16.69 -6.70 -3.92
N ALA A 148 -16.72 -7.14 -2.66
CA ALA A 148 -17.85 -7.87 -2.10
C ALA A 148 -19.11 -6.99 -2.00
N ALA A 149 -18.95 -5.69 -1.72
CA ALA A 149 -20.07 -4.73 -1.74
C ALA A 149 -20.66 -4.58 -3.15
N ASP A 150 -19.83 -4.74 -4.19
CA ASP A 150 -20.24 -4.76 -5.59
C ASP A 150 -20.73 -6.15 -6.07
N GLY A 151 -20.86 -7.13 -5.16
CA GLY A 151 -21.34 -8.48 -5.47
C GLY A 151 -20.27 -9.43 -6.02
N HIS A 152 -19.01 -9.01 -6.08
CA HIS A 152 -17.89 -9.81 -6.56
C HIS A 152 -17.06 -10.35 -5.39
N ARG A 153 -17.02 -11.68 -5.25
CA ARG A 153 -16.28 -12.32 -4.15
C ARG A 153 -14.89 -12.73 -4.61
N PHE A 154 -13.87 -12.05 -4.12
CA PHE A 154 -12.48 -12.44 -4.26
C PHE A 154 -11.99 -13.23 -3.05
N PHE A 155 -11.00 -14.10 -3.24
CA PHE A 155 -10.36 -14.86 -2.18
C PHE A 155 -8.88 -15.08 -2.48
N VAL A 156 -8.07 -15.22 -1.43
CA VAL A 156 -6.62 -15.44 -1.57
C VAL A 156 -6.36 -16.91 -1.91
N ILE A 157 -5.52 -17.14 -2.92
CA ILE A 157 -5.14 -18.47 -3.40
C ILE A 157 -3.66 -18.81 -3.21
N SER A 158 -2.82 -17.81 -2.96
CA SER A 158 -1.40 -18.00 -2.61
C SER A 158 -0.85 -16.83 -1.82
N GLY A 159 -0.14 -17.13 -0.74
CA GLY A 159 0.74 -16.19 -0.03
C GLY A 159 2.20 -16.53 -0.33
N THR A 160 2.97 -16.91 0.69
CA THR A 160 4.39 -17.25 0.50
C THR A 160 4.65 -18.54 -0.26
N ARG A 161 5.73 -18.54 -1.05
CA ARG A 161 6.25 -19.72 -1.76
C ARG A 161 7.74 -19.91 -1.43
N PRO A 162 8.08 -20.70 -0.39
CA PRO A 162 9.46 -20.85 0.07
C PRO A 162 10.34 -21.72 -0.85
N ALA A 163 9.72 -22.53 -1.72
CA ALA A 163 10.44 -23.41 -2.65
C ALA A 163 10.54 -22.80 -4.05
N GLY A 164 11.65 -23.06 -4.74
CA GLY A 164 11.88 -22.65 -6.14
C GLY A 164 12.83 -21.48 -6.30
N LYS A 165 12.81 -20.86 -7.49
CA LYS A 165 13.60 -19.64 -7.76
C LYS A 165 13.05 -18.48 -6.90
N PRO A 166 13.91 -17.65 -6.29
CA PRO A 166 13.46 -16.50 -5.50
C PRO A 166 12.50 -15.60 -6.30
N SER A 167 11.37 -15.29 -5.68
CA SER A 167 10.35 -14.39 -6.20
C SER A 167 9.83 -13.52 -5.05
N TRP A 168 8.97 -12.55 -5.34
CA TRP A 168 8.35 -11.75 -4.30
C TRP A 168 7.46 -12.58 -3.35
N HIS A 169 6.88 -13.69 -3.82
CA HIS A 169 6.22 -14.67 -2.95
C HIS A 169 7.18 -15.30 -1.94
N THR A 170 8.46 -15.51 -2.28
CA THR A 170 9.44 -16.09 -1.36
C THR A 170 9.63 -15.22 -0.11
N PHE A 171 9.40 -13.92 -0.23
CA PHE A 171 9.66 -12.92 0.80
C PHE A 171 8.38 -12.38 1.46
N GLY A 172 7.20 -12.96 1.15
CA GLY A 172 5.91 -12.46 1.64
C GLY A 172 5.54 -11.09 1.06
N LEU A 173 6.06 -10.76 -0.12
CA LEU A 173 5.87 -9.49 -0.83
C LEU A 173 5.06 -9.63 -2.12
N ALA A 174 4.44 -10.80 -2.33
CA ALA A 174 3.44 -11.04 -3.37
C ALA A 174 2.32 -11.93 -2.86
N VAL A 175 1.16 -11.81 -3.50
CA VAL A 175 -0.07 -12.51 -3.18
C VAL A 175 -0.84 -12.78 -4.46
N ASP A 176 -1.41 -13.98 -4.54
CA ASP A 176 -2.35 -14.31 -5.62
C ASP A 176 -3.77 -14.36 -5.08
N VAL A 177 -4.70 -13.74 -5.82
CA VAL A 177 -6.14 -13.76 -5.53
C VAL A 177 -6.92 -14.37 -6.69
N GLN A 178 -8.18 -14.73 -6.43
CA GLN A 178 -9.07 -15.30 -7.44
C GLN A 178 -10.50 -14.86 -7.19
N ILE A 179 -11.27 -14.66 -8.27
CA ILE A 179 -12.71 -14.43 -8.20
C ILE A 179 -13.46 -15.75 -8.03
N ALA A 180 -14.48 -15.77 -7.18
CA ALA A 180 -15.30 -16.95 -6.91
C ALA A 180 -16.07 -17.40 -8.15
N GLY A 181 -16.35 -18.70 -8.21
CA GLY A 181 -17.19 -19.30 -9.28
C GLY A 181 -16.43 -19.86 -10.47
N ARG A 182 -15.09 -19.76 -10.50
CA ARG A 182 -14.24 -20.34 -11.56
C ARG A 182 -13.56 -21.63 -11.10
N ARG A 183 -13.40 -22.60 -12.00
CA ARG A 183 -12.78 -23.92 -11.70
C ARG A 183 -11.26 -23.91 -11.72
N GLY A 184 -10.64 -22.80 -12.14
CA GLY A 184 -9.19 -22.64 -12.13
C GLY A 184 -8.71 -21.39 -12.86
N LEU A 185 -7.40 -21.14 -12.82
CA LEU A 185 -6.76 -19.93 -13.35
C LEU A 185 -7.04 -19.74 -14.85
N LYS A 186 -6.89 -20.81 -15.66
CA LYS A 186 -7.15 -20.74 -17.11
C LYS A 186 -8.58 -20.36 -17.48
N GLU A 187 -9.55 -20.71 -16.64
CA GLU A 187 -10.95 -20.32 -16.87
C GLU A 187 -11.15 -18.85 -16.50
N ALA A 188 -10.62 -18.42 -15.35
CA ALA A 188 -10.67 -17.03 -14.92
C ALA A 188 -9.99 -16.08 -15.93
N THR A 189 -8.80 -16.42 -16.42
CA THR A 189 -8.11 -15.63 -17.45
C THR A 189 -8.93 -15.52 -18.73
N ARG A 190 -9.56 -16.62 -19.17
CA ARG A 190 -10.43 -16.59 -20.36
C ARG A 190 -11.65 -15.70 -20.15
N ALA A 191 -12.27 -15.75 -18.97
CA ALA A 191 -13.41 -14.92 -18.64
C ALA A 191 -13.02 -13.43 -18.55
N TYR A 192 -11.87 -13.12 -17.94
CA TYR A 192 -11.29 -11.78 -17.94
C TYR A 192 -11.02 -11.24 -19.35
N LEU A 193 -10.44 -12.06 -20.22
CA LEU A 193 -10.15 -11.70 -21.62
C LEU A 193 -11.41 -11.54 -22.48
N ALA A 194 -12.51 -12.20 -22.11
CA ALA A 194 -13.79 -12.07 -22.80
C ALA A 194 -14.47 -10.71 -22.54
N GLY A 195 -14.01 -9.94 -21.54
CA GLY A 195 -14.58 -8.64 -21.18
C GLY A 195 -15.84 -8.74 -20.30
N GLY A 196 -16.53 -7.60 -20.14
CA GLY A 196 -17.77 -7.49 -19.37
C GLY A 196 -17.58 -7.52 -17.86
N ALA A 197 -18.62 -7.91 -17.12
CA ALA A 197 -18.67 -7.73 -15.66
C ALA A 197 -17.51 -8.37 -14.89
N GLU A 198 -16.97 -9.53 -15.32
CA GLU A 198 -15.81 -10.13 -14.64
C GLU A 198 -14.52 -9.37 -14.93
N HIS A 199 -14.35 -8.86 -16.16
CA HIS A 199 -13.25 -7.97 -16.48
C HIS A 199 -13.30 -6.70 -15.62
N ASP A 200 -14.47 -6.06 -15.56
CA ASP A 200 -14.68 -4.84 -14.78
C ASP A 200 -14.42 -5.07 -13.29
N ALA A 201 -14.83 -6.22 -12.75
CA ALA A 201 -14.55 -6.61 -11.37
C ALA A 201 -13.04 -6.78 -11.09
N TRP A 202 -12.30 -7.41 -12.01
CA TRP A 202 -10.84 -7.53 -11.89
C TRP A 202 -10.16 -6.16 -11.93
N VAL A 203 -10.59 -5.30 -12.85
CA VAL A 203 -10.06 -3.93 -12.98
C VAL A 203 -10.36 -3.13 -11.72
N ALA A 204 -11.59 -3.15 -11.20
CA ALA A 204 -11.95 -2.43 -9.98
C ALA A 204 -11.18 -2.93 -8.73
N PHE A 205 -11.04 -4.25 -8.59
CA PHE A 205 -10.22 -4.84 -7.53
C PHE A 205 -8.76 -4.37 -7.63
N ALA A 206 -8.20 -4.40 -8.85
CA ALA A 206 -6.83 -4.01 -9.07
C ALA A 206 -6.59 -2.51 -8.92
N GLU A 207 -7.51 -1.67 -9.37
CA GLU A 207 -7.45 -0.22 -9.17
C GLU A 207 -7.44 0.14 -7.68
N THR A 208 -8.20 -0.60 -6.86
CA THR A 208 -8.14 -0.46 -5.40
C THR A 208 -6.76 -0.80 -4.84
N CYS A 209 -6.20 -1.94 -5.28
CA CYS A 209 -4.88 -2.39 -4.86
C CYS A 209 -3.77 -1.42 -5.30
N GLU A 210 -3.81 -0.96 -6.55
CA GLU A 210 -2.82 -0.05 -7.13
C GLU A 210 -2.90 1.35 -6.54
N ARG A 211 -4.12 1.87 -6.35
CA ARG A 211 -4.34 3.13 -5.64
C ARG A 211 -3.72 3.08 -4.25
N LEU A 212 -3.78 1.94 -3.58
CA LEU A 212 -3.21 1.74 -2.25
C LEU A 212 -1.74 1.26 -2.27
N GLY A 213 -1.07 1.26 -3.43
CA GLY A 213 0.38 1.07 -3.50
C GLY A 213 0.87 -0.36 -3.80
N LEU A 214 -0.01 -1.27 -4.20
CA LEU A 214 0.40 -2.55 -4.79
C LEU A 214 0.62 -2.40 -6.31
N TYR A 215 1.35 -3.33 -6.90
CA TYR A 215 1.48 -3.47 -8.35
C TYR A 215 0.66 -4.66 -8.82
N TRP A 216 -0.16 -4.47 -9.85
CA TRP A 216 -0.89 -5.55 -10.51
C TRP A 216 -0.21 -5.95 -11.82
N LEU A 217 0.12 -7.24 -11.97
CA LEU A 217 0.75 -7.72 -13.20
C LEU A 217 -0.24 -7.95 -14.36
N GLY A 218 -1.54 -8.07 -14.06
CA GLY A 218 -2.60 -8.25 -15.05
C GLY A 218 -2.66 -7.18 -16.14
N ARG A 219 -2.13 -5.97 -15.88
CA ARG A 219 -2.00 -4.90 -16.89
C ARG A 219 -1.03 -5.24 -18.02
N ARG A 220 0.01 -6.03 -17.70
CA ARG A 220 1.09 -6.40 -18.64
C ARG A 220 0.88 -7.77 -19.24
N ASP A 221 0.36 -8.69 -18.45
CA ASP A 221 0.15 -10.07 -18.84
C ASP A 221 -1.19 -10.56 -18.28
N ALA A 222 -2.12 -10.91 -19.17
CA ALA A 222 -3.42 -11.42 -18.78
C ALA A 222 -3.34 -12.80 -18.09
N ASP A 223 -2.25 -13.54 -18.31
CA ASP A 223 -1.97 -14.77 -17.57
C ASP A 223 -1.51 -14.48 -16.13
N GLU A 224 -1.32 -13.22 -15.72
CA GLU A 224 -0.90 -12.79 -14.37
C GLU A 224 -1.97 -11.93 -13.66
N ILE A 225 -3.24 -12.00 -14.08
CA ILE A 225 -4.35 -11.21 -13.49
C ILE A 225 -4.58 -11.47 -12.00
N PHE A 226 -4.09 -12.59 -11.49
CA PHE A 226 -4.19 -12.97 -10.09
C PHE A 226 -3.07 -12.38 -9.23
N HIS A 227 -1.97 -11.90 -9.83
CA HIS A 227 -0.72 -11.61 -9.12
C HIS A 227 -0.59 -10.13 -8.72
N PHE A 228 -0.42 -9.91 -7.41
CA PHE A 228 -0.24 -8.60 -6.80
C PHE A 228 1.03 -8.56 -5.97
N GLU A 229 1.73 -7.43 -6.05
CA GLU A 229 3.05 -7.31 -5.46
C GLU A 229 3.24 -6.00 -4.72
N TRP A 230 4.04 -6.03 -3.64
CA TRP A 230 4.51 -4.83 -2.99
C TRP A 230 6.03 -4.80 -3.04
N ARG A 231 6.58 -3.75 -3.67
CA ARG A 231 8.00 -3.64 -3.98
C ARG A 231 8.56 -2.31 -3.46
N PRO A 232 8.52 -2.06 -2.13
CA PRO A 232 8.83 -0.74 -1.57
C PRO A 232 10.23 -0.29 -1.95
N GLY A 233 10.29 0.66 -2.89
CA GLY A 233 11.54 1.20 -3.40
C GLY A 233 12.37 0.24 -4.26
N TRP A 234 11.75 -0.73 -4.95
CA TRP A 234 12.38 -1.60 -5.95
C TRP A 234 11.61 -1.62 -7.27
N THR A 235 12.31 -1.90 -8.37
CA THR A 235 11.70 -2.12 -9.69
C THR A 235 11.95 -3.55 -10.16
N GLY A 236 10.94 -4.16 -10.79
CA GLY A 236 11.06 -5.51 -11.37
C GLY A 236 11.05 -6.64 -10.34
N LEU A 237 11.59 -7.79 -10.74
CA LEU A 237 11.77 -8.98 -9.90
C LEU A 237 12.95 -8.80 -8.92
N PRO A 238 12.97 -9.52 -7.78
CA PRO A 238 14.12 -9.48 -6.90
C PRO A 238 15.25 -10.26 -7.57
N HIS A 239 16.27 -9.53 -8.04
CA HIS A 239 17.47 -10.11 -8.64
C HIS A 239 18.73 -9.71 -7.85
N ASP A 240 19.83 -10.41 -8.12
CA ASP A 240 21.18 -10.09 -7.66
C ASP A 240 21.25 -9.78 -6.15
N GLU A 241 21.80 -8.63 -5.78
CA GLU A 241 21.99 -8.21 -4.39
C GLU A 241 20.68 -8.08 -3.60
N VAL A 242 19.56 -7.73 -4.27
CA VAL A 242 18.25 -7.65 -3.61
C VAL A 242 17.79 -9.05 -3.23
N ALA A 243 17.83 -9.99 -4.16
CA ALA A 243 17.46 -11.38 -3.90
C ALA A 243 18.37 -12.01 -2.84
N ALA A 244 19.69 -11.82 -2.95
CA ALA A 244 20.66 -12.36 -2.01
C ALA A 244 20.47 -11.77 -0.59
N GLY A 245 20.22 -10.46 -0.48
CA GLY A 245 19.96 -9.80 0.79
C GLY A 245 18.68 -10.27 1.46
N LEU A 246 17.58 -10.36 0.71
CA LEU A 246 16.30 -10.86 1.23
C LEU A 246 16.37 -12.34 1.61
N ALA A 247 17.08 -13.17 0.82
CA ALA A 247 17.29 -14.57 1.15
C ALA A 247 18.14 -14.75 2.42
N ALA A 248 19.17 -13.93 2.62
CA ALA A 248 19.97 -13.94 3.85
C ALA A 248 19.15 -13.52 5.08
N ASP A 249 18.27 -12.53 4.93
CA ASP A 249 17.36 -12.11 6.00
C ASP A 249 16.34 -13.23 6.32
N LEU A 250 15.76 -13.85 5.29
CA LEU A 250 14.84 -14.99 5.42
C LEU A 250 15.52 -16.17 6.13
N ALA A 251 16.76 -16.51 5.78
CA ALA A 251 17.52 -17.58 6.42
C ALA A 251 17.86 -17.28 7.89
N ARG A 252 18.02 -15.99 8.25
CA ARG A 252 18.39 -15.57 9.60
C ARG A 252 17.23 -15.56 10.58
N GLY A 253 16.03 -15.22 10.14
CA GLY A 253 14.89 -15.02 11.05
C GLY A 253 13.53 -15.08 10.40
N GLY A 254 13.41 -15.78 9.26
CA GLY A 254 12.15 -15.92 8.55
C GLY A 254 11.63 -14.59 7.99
N LEU A 255 10.31 -14.54 7.78
CA LEU A 255 9.62 -13.37 7.20
C LEU A 255 9.76 -12.13 8.08
N ASP A 256 9.78 -12.28 9.40
CA ASP A 256 9.96 -11.16 10.33
C ASP A 256 11.29 -10.43 10.08
N ALA A 257 12.36 -11.17 9.81
CA ALA A 257 13.66 -10.58 9.48
C ALA A 257 13.66 -9.90 8.10
N VAL A 258 12.95 -10.45 7.12
CA VAL A 258 12.73 -9.82 5.81
C VAL A 258 11.98 -8.51 5.98
N TRP A 259 10.87 -8.51 6.72
CA TRP A 259 10.03 -7.32 6.91
C TRP A 259 10.72 -6.28 7.79
N ALA A 260 11.52 -6.70 8.77
CA ALA A 260 12.38 -5.81 9.55
C ALA A 260 13.37 -5.03 8.68
N ARG A 261 13.83 -5.59 7.55
CA ARG A 261 14.70 -4.90 6.58
C ARG A 261 14.00 -3.69 5.93
N LEU A 262 12.69 -3.77 5.78
CA LEU A 262 11.85 -2.73 5.16
C LEU A 262 11.54 -1.60 6.12
N ARG A 263 11.78 -1.79 7.43
CA ARG A 263 11.56 -0.78 8.45
C ARG A 263 12.58 0.35 8.37
N TYR A 264 12.14 1.54 8.73
CA TYR A 264 13.02 2.69 8.80
C TYR A 264 14.02 2.56 9.94
N ASP A 265 15.28 2.86 9.62
CA ASP A 265 16.37 2.93 10.59
C ASP A 265 16.94 4.35 10.54
N GLY A 266 16.70 5.13 11.60
CA GLY A 266 17.17 6.51 11.71
C GLY A 266 18.69 6.67 11.68
N ARG A 267 19.45 5.58 11.83
CA ARG A 267 20.91 5.56 11.70
C ARG A 267 21.36 5.43 10.23
N ARG A 268 20.48 5.04 9.32
CA ARG A 268 20.78 4.89 7.90
C ARG A 268 20.50 6.19 7.14
N PRO A 269 21.32 6.55 6.15
CA PRO A 269 20.98 7.63 5.23
C PRO A 269 19.68 7.30 4.49
N THR A 270 18.69 8.19 4.58
CA THR A 270 17.49 8.15 3.72
C THR A 270 17.65 9.12 2.55
N ALA A 271 17.26 8.66 1.36
CA ALA A 271 17.18 9.49 0.17
C ALA A 271 15.95 10.43 0.14
N LEU A 272 15.00 10.27 1.07
CA LEU A 272 13.66 10.87 1.04
C LEU A 272 13.35 11.74 2.27
N LYS A 273 14.34 12.50 2.76
CA LYS A 273 14.18 13.42 3.91
C LYS A 273 13.05 14.46 3.74
N ALA A 274 12.69 14.78 2.50
CA ALA A 274 11.68 15.78 2.16
C ALA A 274 10.25 15.38 2.56
N LEU A 275 10.00 14.10 2.83
CA LEU A 275 8.69 13.60 3.30
C LEU A 275 8.48 13.79 4.80
N ARG A 276 9.46 14.35 5.53
CA ARG A 276 9.28 14.68 6.94
C ARG A 276 8.22 15.77 7.07
N ASP A 277 7.09 15.40 7.66
CA ASP A 277 6.29 16.35 8.39
C ASP A 277 7.18 16.95 9.48
N ALA A 278 7.68 18.16 9.25
CA ALA A 278 8.32 18.91 10.33
C ALA A 278 7.28 18.98 11.46
N PRO A 279 7.65 18.68 12.73
CA PRO A 279 6.72 18.84 13.84
C PRO A 279 6.15 20.26 13.75
N ALA A 280 4.82 20.37 13.78
CA ALA A 280 4.15 21.66 13.84
C ALA A 280 4.79 22.43 15.01
N ARG A 281 5.43 23.56 14.71
CA ARG A 281 5.95 24.48 15.72
C ARG A 281 4.80 25.23 16.36
#